data_AF-A0A952K6D3-F1
#
_entry.id   AF-A0A952K6D3-F1
#
_cell.length_a   1.000
_cell.length_b   1.000
_cell.length_c   1.000
_cell.angle_alpha   90.00
_cell.angle_beta   90.00
_cell.angle_gamma   90.00
#
_symmetry.space_group_name_H-M   'P 1'
#
loop_
_entity.id
_entity.type
_entity.pdbx_description
1 polymer ?
#
loop_
_entity_poly.entity_id
_entity_poly.type
_entity_poly.pdbx_seq_one_letter_code
_entity_poly.pdbx_strand_id
1 'polypeptide(L)'
;MTASDSNSAEVFRLLATHVAGRAVDVTEAPAGQAAHTNGQVIFVSAGCSDTEQRREVLLQSALLGAGSLDPRLVKALRARPSVARRYLALEGRRALAEVAGHLQLAAIHRPDGEPSTATADESLEMARSRTKVADPPDWFGVIRPSRLLAPAAGPGAKATNKELRLEFDPIDIPEADDDGDQEQSGESKILKLFENPLFNSQALSDYFRKLFGGSRTPGEGSAGAEMQVRAVRRLHEAGANARPLPTRIH
;
A
#
# COMPACT_ATOMS: atom_id res chain seq x y z
N MET A 1 -28.02 2.44 -12.93
CA MET A 1 -26.61 2.28 -12.51
C MET A 1 -26.20 3.59 -11.86
N THR A 2 -26.48 3.73 -10.57
CA THR A 2 -25.99 4.85 -9.77
C THR A 2 -24.52 4.60 -9.49
N ALA A 3 -23.67 5.59 -9.76
CA ALA A 3 -22.27 5.56 -9.32
C ALA A 3 -22.25 5.19 -7.84
N SER A 4 -21.53 4.12 -7.50
CA SER A 4 -21.26 3.76 -6.12
C SER A 4 -20.66 4.98 -5.44
N ASP A 5 -21.37 5.53 -4.46
CA ASP A 5 -20.89 6.64 -3.65
C ASP A 5 -19.56 6.20 -3.02
N SER A 6 -18.46 6.74 -3.53
CA SER A 6 -17.10 6.51 -3.01
C SER A 6 -16.91 6.98 -1.57
N ASN A 7 -18.00 7.39 -0.91
CA ASN A 7 -18.09 7.96 0.42
C ASN A 7 -18.63 6.95 1.46
N SER A 8 -19.10 5.76 1.04
CA SER A 8 -19.65 4.74 1.95
C SER A 8 -18.62 4.26 2.98
N ALA A 9 -17.41 3.95 2.54
CA ALA A 9 -16.35 3.43 3.39
C ALA A 9 -15.76 4.50 4.34
N GLU A 10 -15.74 5.76 3.94
CA GLU A 10 -15.23 6.88 4.76
C GLU A 10 -16.03 7.07 6.05
N VAL A 11 -17.32 6.69 6.06
CA VAL A 11 -18.17 6.74 7.26
C VAL A 11 -17.58 5.95 8.42
N PHE A 12 -16.80 4.88 8.14
CA PHE A 12 -16.18 4.06 9.17
C PHE A 12 -14.85 4.62 9.70
N ARG A 13 -14.36 5.74 9.18
CA ARG A 13 -13.06 6.32 9.59
C ARG A 13 -12.96 6.62 11.08
N LEU A 14 -14.05 7.12 11.68
CA LEU A 14 -14.09 7.41 13.12
C LEU A 14 -13.95 6.14 13.95
N LEU A 15 -14.66 5.06 13.56
CA LEU A 15 -14.55 3.76 14.21
C LEU A 15 -13.12 3.20 14.07
N ALA A 16 -12.57 3.22 12.86
CA ALA A 16 -11.22 2.74 12.58
C ALA A 16 -10.18 3.47 13.43
N THR A 17 -10.26 4.80 13.47
CA THR A 17 -9.33 5.65 14.24
C THR A 17 -9.43 5.39 15.74
N HIS A 18 -10.66 5.24 16.26
CA HIS A 18 -10.88 4.95 17.67
C HIS A 18 -10.30 3.59 18.07
N VAL A 19 -10.60 2.53 17.32
CA VAL A 19 -10.14 1.16 17.63
C VAL A 19 -8.64 1.00 17.42
N ALA A 20 -8.07 1.60 16.37
CA ALA A 20 -6.63 1.53 16.11
C ALA A 20 -5.79 2.40 17.06
N GLY A 21 -6.42 3.28 17.84
CA GLY A 21 -5.73 4.24 18.71
C GLY A 21 -4.87 5.26 17.97
N ARG A 22 -5.06 5.41 16.65
CA ARG A 22 -4.28 6.29 15.77
C ARG A 22 -5.09 6.67 14.53
N ALA A 23 -4.70 7.75 13.86
CA ALA A 23 -5.35 8.17 12.61
C ALA A 23 -5.18 7.08 11.53
N VAL A 24 -6.31 6.61 11.00
CA VAL A 24 -6.37 5.60 9.94
C VAL A 24 -7.51 5.97 9.00
N ASP A 25 -7.23 6.00 7.70
CA ASP A 25 -8.24 6.22 6.66
C ASP A 25 -8.90 4.90 6.26
N VAL A 26 -10.08 4.97 5.64
CA VAL A 26 -10.83 3.81 5.18
C VAL A 26 -11.31 4.06 3.75
N THR A 27 -11.11 3.08 2.86
CA THR A 27 -11.56 3.12 1.47
C THR A 27 -11.92 1.72 0.99
N GLU A 28 -12.65 1.60 -0.11
CA GLU A 28 -12.85 0.31 -0.77
C GLU A 28 -11.58 -0.17 -1.48
N ALA A 29 -11.32 -1.48 -1.41
CA ALA A 29 -10.32 -2.17 -2.21
C ALA A 29 -10.81 -2.31 -3.67
N PRO A 30 -9.92 -2.56 -4.64
CA PRO A 30 -10.36 -2.97 -5.97
C PRO A 30 -11.26 -4.21 -5.92
N ALA A 31 -12.21 -4.31 -6.86
CA ALA A 31 -13.15 -5.42 -6.91
C ALA A 31 -12.43 -6.78 -6.91
N GLY A 32 -12.97 -7.73 -6.14
CA GLY A 32 -12.39 -9.07 -5.97
C GLY A 32 -11.25 -9.15 -4.96
N GLN A 33 -10.80 -8.03 -4.38
CA GLN A 33 -9.78 -8.05 -3.34
C GLN A 33 -10.39 -8.12 -1.95
N ALA A 34 -9.89 -9.07 -1.15
CA ALA A 34 -10.23 -9.18 0.27
C ALA A 34 -9.73 -7.96 1.07
N ALA A 35 -10.43 -7.69 2.18
CA ALA A 35 -10.06 -6.62 3.10
C ALA A 35 -8.61 -6.72 3.60
N HIS A 36 -7.92 -5.60 3.68
CA HIS A 36 -6.53 -5.55 4.13
C HIS A 36 -6.16 -4.14 4.59
N THR A 37 -4.96 -3.98 5.14
CA THR A 37 -4.42 -2.66 5.48
C THR A 37 -2.95 -2.54 5.08
N ASN A 38 -2.53 -1.31 4.76
CA ASN A 38 -1.12 -0.94 4.61
C ASN A 38 -0.57 -0.24 5.87
N GLY A 39 -1.35 -0.21 6.96
CA GLY A 39 -1.01 0.46 8.22
C GLY A 39 -1.51 1.89 8.34
N GLN A 40 -1.79 2.58 7.23
CA GLN A 40 -2.34 3.95 7.22
C GLN A 40 -3.78 4.00 6.74
N VAL A 41 -4.11 3.10 5.81
CA VAL A 41 -5.43 2.97 5.19
C VAL A 41 -5.90 1.53 5.38
N ILE A 42 -7.17 1.38 5.77
CA ILE A 42 -7.88 0.11 5.72
C ILE A 42 -8.66 0.07 4.40
N PHE A 43 -8.43 -1.00 3.65
CA PHE A 43 -9.11 -1.30 2.40
C PHE A 43 -10.18 -2.37 2.70
N VAL A 44 -11.45 -2.02 2.56
CA VAL A 44 -12.59 -2.94 2.73
C VAL A 44 -13.01 -3.57 1.41
N SER A 45 -13.67 -4.72 1.45
CA SER A 45 -14.12 -5.41 0.23
C SER A 45 -15.16 -4.55 -0.52
N ALA A 46 -14.92 -4.31 -1.81
CA ALA A 46 -15.85 -3.55 -2.65
C ALA A 46 -17.14 -4.32 -2.94
N GLY A 47 -18.27 -3.60 -2.93
CA GLY A 47 -19.58 -4.18 -3.23
C GLY A 47 -20.20 -5.04 -2.10
N CYS A 48 -19.52 -5.15 -0.96
CA CYS A 48 -20.06 -5.77 0.25
C CYS A 48 -21.05 -4.85 0.98
N SER A 49 -21.89 -5.42 1.84
CA SER A 49 -22.81 -4.64 2.67
C SER A 49 -22.08 -3.81 3.73
N ASP A 50 -22.68 -2.70 4.18
CA ASP A 50 -22.15 -1.87 5.28
C ASP A 50 -21.88 -2.68 6.56
N THR A 51 -22.66 -3.73 6.82
CA THR A 51 -22.46 -4.58 8.00
C THR A 51 -21.19 -5.42 7.87
N GLU A 52 -20.90 -5.90 6.67
CA GLU A 52 -19.69 -6.67 6.38
C GLU A 52 -18.46 -5.77 6.36
N GLN A 53 -18.51 -4.64 5.66
CA GLN A 53 -17.43 -3.64 5.67
C GLN A 53 -17.13 -3.15 7.09
N ARG A 54 -18.15 -2.96 7.95
CA ARG A 54 -17.95 -2.61 9.36
C ARG A 54 -17.18 -3.67 10.13
N ARG A 55 -17.44 -4.96 9.89
CA ARG A 55 -16.70 -6.07 10.52
C ARG A 55 -15.25 -6.09 10.05
N GLU A 56 -15.03 -5.92 8.76
CA GLU A 56 -13.69 -5.82 8.17
C GLU A 56 -12.90 -4.66 8.78
N VAL A 57 -13.50 -3.46 8.85
CA VAL A 57 -12.87 -2.29 9.51
C VAL A 57 -12.54 -2.58 10.96
N LEU A 58 -13.49 -3.18 11.70
CA LEU A 58 -13.30 -3.48 13.11
C LEU A 58 -12.12 -4.42 13.34
N LEU A 59 -12.00 -5.48 12.54
CA LEU A 59 -10.86 -6.39 12.66
C LEU A 59 -9.56 -5.72 12.25
N GLN A 60 -9.50 -5.09 11.08
CA GLN A 60 -8.25 -4.51 10.57
C GLN A 60 -7.74 -3.41 11.52
N SER A 61 -8.64 -2.59 12.08
CA SER A 61 -8.29 -1.61 13.11
C SER A 61 -7.89 -2.24 14.43
N ALA A 62 -8.52 -3.34 14.86
CA ALA A 62 -8.12 -4.08 16.05
C ALA A 62 -6.70 -4.66 15.91
N LEU A 63 -6.36 -5.23 14.75
CA LEU A 63 -5.01 -5.72 14.46
C LEU A 63 -3.96 -4.60 14.50
N LEU A 64 -4.32 -3.38 14.06
CA LEU A 64 -3.46 -2.21 14.15
C LEU A 64 -3.29 -1.74 15.59
N GLY A 65 -4.38 -1.63 16.35
CA GLY A 65 -4.39 -1.18 17.75
C GLY A 65 -3.65 -2.15 18.68
N ALA A 66 -3.79 -3.46 18.44
CA ALA A 66 -3.14 -4.51 19.23
C ALA A 66 -1.66 -4.73 18.88
N GLY A 67 -1.10 -3.98 17.94
CA GLY A 67 0.29 -4.12 17.49
C GLY A 67 0.58 -5.42 16.72
N SER A 68 -0.44 -6.18 16.33
CA SER A 68 -0.32 -7.44 15.58
C SER A 68 0.37 -7.28 14.23
N LEU A 69 0.39 -6.05 13.69
CA LEU A 69 1.01 -5.72 12.41
C LEU A 69 2.37 -5.03 12.58
N ASP A 70 3.06 -5.23 13.71
CA ASP A 70 4.42 -4.72 13.92
C ASP A 70 5.37 -5.21 12.81
N PRO A 71 6.23 -4.33 12.25
CA PRO A 71 7.16 -4.70 11.18
C PRO A 71 8.06 -5.91 11.48
N ARG A 72 8.44 -6.18 12.74
CA ARG A 72 9.18 -7.40 13.11
C ARG A 72 8.37 -8.67 12.84
N LEU A 73 7.09 -8.67 13.22
CA LEU A 73 6.19 -9.79 13.05
C LEU A 73 5.81 -9.97 11.58
N VAL A 74 5.50 -8.86 10.89
CA VAL A 74 5.10 -8.88 9.48
C VAL A 74 6.25 -9.36 8.56
N LYS A 75 7.51 -8.99 8.85
CA LYS A 75 8.68 -9.52 8.12
C LYS A 75 8.74 -11.04 8.16
N ALA A 76 8.33 -11.63 9.27
CA ALA A 76 8.31 -13.07 9.49
C ALA A 76 7.22 -13.82 8.68
N LEU A 77 6.25 -13.08 8.10
CA LEU A 77 5.15 -13.58 7.26
C LEU A 77 5.41 -13.42 5.76
N ARG A 78 6.42 -12.63 5.37
CA ARG A 78 6.75 -12.36 3.97
C ARG A 78 7.06 -13.67 3.23
N ALA A 79 6.50 -13.81 2.01
CA ALA A 79 6.61 -15.00 1.17
C ALA A 79 6.12 -16.31 1.85
N ARG A 80 5.24 -16.20 2.85
CA ARG A 80 4.70 -17.34 3.61
C ARG A 80 3.17 -17.21 3.79
N PRO A 81 2.39 -17.27 2.70
CA PRO A 81 0.94 -17.01 2.74
C PRO A 81 0.19 -17.94 3.70
N SER A 82 0.57 -19.23 3.78
CA SER A 82 -0.03 -20.18 4.74
C SER A 82 0.22 -19.76 6.20
N VAL A 83 1.42 -19.29 6.53
CA VAL A 83 1.74 -18.79 7.88
C VAL A 83 1.01 -17.49 8.16
N ALA A 84 0.91 -16.59 7.18
CA ALA A 84 0.16 -15.34 7.32
C ALA A 84 -1.34 -15.58 7.58
N ARG A 85 -1.95 -16.54 6.89
CA ARG A 85 -3.36 -16.95 7.11
C ARG A 85 -3.57 -17.55 8.51
N ARG A 86 -2.68 -18.44 8.95
CA ARG A 86 -2.73 -19.01 10.31
C ARG A 86 -2.51 -17.95 11.40
N TYR A 87 -1.58 -17.03 11.16
CA TYR A 87 -1.32 -15.91 12.06
C TYR A 87 -2.54 -15.00 12.17
N LEU A 88 -3.17 -14.65 11.04
CA LEU A 88 -4.40 -13.86 11.01
C LEU A 88 -5.55 -14.52 11.79
N ALA A 89 -5.69 -15.85 11.70
CA ALA A 89 -6.71 -16.56 12.46
C ALA A 89 -6.51 -16.45 13.99
N LEU A 90 -5.26 -16.54 14.45
CA LEU A 90 -4.91 -16.42 15.87
C LEU A 90 -5.03 -14.97 16.36
N GLU A 91 -4.36 -14.05 15.67
CA GLU A 91 -4.35 -12.64 16.05
C GLU A 91 -5.69 -11.96 15.88
N GLY A 92 -6.46 -12.32 14.86
CA GLY A 92 -7.78 -11.72 14.68
C GLY A 92 -8.71 -12.05 15.85
N ARG A 93 -8.66 -13.28 16.38
CA ARG A 93 -9.40 -13.65 17.59
C ARG A 93 -8.86 -12.92 18.82
N ARG A 94 -7.53 -12.86 19.00
CA ARG A 94 -6.89 -12.19 20.13
C ARG A 94 -7.19 -10.69 20.15
N ALA A 95 -6.98 -10.00 19.03
CA ALA A 95 -7.21 -8.57 18.89
C ALA A 95 -8.69 -8.21 19.08
N LEU A 96 -9.63 -9.00 18.52
CA LEU A 96 -11.06 -8.78 18.76
C LEU A 96 -11.45 -9.02 20.22
N ALA A 97 -10.85 -10.02 20.90
CA ALA A 97 -11.09 -10.26 22.32
C ALA A 97 -10.62 -9.10 23.20
N GLU A 98 -9.48 -8.50 22.86
CA GLU A 98 -8.93 -7.31 23.54
C GLU A 98 -9.87 -6.10 23.39
N VAL A 99 -10.37 -5.85 22.18
CA VAL A 99 -11.32 -4.77 21.89
C VAL A 99 -12.71 -5.03 22.50
N ALA A 100 -13.15 -6.29 22.54
CA ALA A 100 -14.44 -6.68 23.12
C ALA A 100 -14.57 -6.36 24.62
N GLY A 101 -13.44 -6.17 25.32
CA GLY A 101 -13.46 -5.75 26.74
C GLY A 101 -14.03 -4.35 26.97
N HIS A 102 -14.07 -3.50 25.95
CA HIS A 102 -14.52 -2.11 26.06
C HIS A 102 -15.43 -1.64 24.92
N LEU A 103 -15.54 -2.39 23.82
CA LEU A 103 -16.41 -2.07 22.70
C LEU A 103 -17.39 -3.21 22.41
N GLN A 104 -18.68 -2.94 22.65
CA GLN A 104 -19.75 -3.93 22.49
C GLN A 104 -19.88 -4.43 21.05
N LEU A 105 -19.55 -3.60 20.06
CA LEU A 105 -19.52 -4.00 18.65
C LEU A 105 -18.53 -5.16 18.39
N ALA A 106 -17.37 -5.15 19.05
CA ALA A 106 -16.40 -6.24 18.96
C ALA A 106 -16.88 -7.49 19.68
N ALA A 107 -17.58 -7.34 20.81
CA ALA A 107 -18.18 -8.49 21.52
C ALA A 107 -19.22 -9.22 20.65
N ILE A 108 -20.02 -8.50 19.86
CA ILE A 108 -21.03 -9.08 18.96
C ILE A 108 -20.40 -9.84 17.78
N HIS A 109 -19.22 -9.41 17.32
CA HIS A 109 -18.55 -9.99 16.15
C HIS A 109 -17.35 -10.88 16.52
N ARG A 110 -17.16 -11.15 17.80
CA ARG A 110 -16.10 -12.01 18.31
C ARG A 110 -16.38 -13.46 17.85
N PRO A 111 -15.42 -14.12 17.17
CA PRO A 111 -15.54 -15.55 16.88
C PRO A 111 -15.62 -16.36 18.17
N ASP A 112 -16.34 -17.49 18.12
CA ASP A 112 -16.48 -18.37 19.29
C ASP A 112 -15.13 -18.87 19.82
N GLY A 113 -15.04 -18.94 21.16
CA GLY A 113 -13.87 -19.43 21.88
C GLY A 113 -12.95 -18.33 22.44
N GLU A 114 -12.13 -18.74 23.40
CA GLU A 114 -11.07 -17.88 23.94
C GLU A 114 -9.85 -17.87 23.02
N PRO A 115 -9.09 -16.74 22.95
CA PRO A 115 -7.81 -16.71 22.27
C PRO A 115 -6.89 -17.81 22.78
N SER A 116 -6.26 -18.54 21.86
CA SER A 116 -5.33 -19.62 22.20
C SER A 116 -3.93 -19.14 22.55
N THR A 117 -3.68 -17.83 22.45
CA THR A 117 -2.40 -17.16 22.66
C THR A 117 -2.62 -15.85 23.40
N ALA A 118 -1.64 -15.46 24.23
CA ALA A 118 -1.69 -14.24 25.02
C ALA A 118 -0.99 -13.07 24.31
N THR A 119 -0.02 -13.37 23.43
CA THR A 119 0.79 -12.35 22.74
C THR A 119 0.88 -12.58 21.24
N ALA A 120 1.22 -11.52 20.51
CA ALA A 120 1.42 -11.59 19.07
C ALA A 120 2.64 -12.45 18.67
N ASP A 121 3.69 -12.48 19.48
CA ASP A 121 4.84 -13.37 19.29
C ASP A 121 4.42 -14.84 19.45
N GLU A 122 3.64 -15.19 20.48
CA GLU A 122 3.10 -16.54 20.67
C GLU A 122 2.20 -16.97 19.50
N SER A 123 1.35 -16.05 18.99
CA SER A 123 0.56 -16.30 17.79
C SER A 123 1.42 -16.59 16.57
N LEU A 124 2.53 -15.89 16.41
CA LEU A 124 3.47 -16.12 15.31
C LEU A 124 4.20 -17.46 15.46
N GLU A 125 4.63 -17.80 16.67
CA GLU A 125 5.26 -19.10 16.97
C GLU A 125 4.29 -20.25 16.69
N MET A 126 3.04 -20.14 17.15
CA MET A 126 2.00 -21.14 16.91
C MET A 126 1.62 -21.23 15.42
N ALA A 127 1.55 -20.11 14.70
CA ALA A 127 1.29 -20.11 13.26
C ALA A 127 2.40 -20.80 12.46
N ARG A 128 3.63 -20.82 12.98
CA ARG A 128 4.80 -21.51 12.38
C ARG A 128 4.91 -22.97 12.78
N SER A 129 4.23 -23.39 13.85
CA SER A 129 4.31 -24.75 14.37
C SER A 129 3.43 -25.73 13.57
N ARG A 130 3.40 -27.00 14.01
CA ARG A 130 2.49 -28.03 13.47
C ARG A 130 1.13 -28.06 14.18
N THR A 131 0.89 -27.19 15.16
CA THR A 131 -0.38 -27.11 15.88
C THR A 131 -1.51 -26.81 14.90
N LYS A 132 -2.62 -27.55 15.00
CA LYS A 132 -3.80 -27.30 14.16
C LYS A 132 -4.41 -25.96 14.52
N VAL A 133 -4.49 -25.06 13.54
CA VAL A 133 -5.14 -23.75 13.65
C VAL A 133 -6.32 -23.75 12.67
N ALA A 134 -7.51 -23.41 13.16
CA ALA A 134 -8.69 -23.28 12.30
C ALA A 134 -8.52 -22.07 11.36
N ASP A 135 -9.07 -22.18 10.15
CA ASP A 135 -9.02 -21.08 9.19
C ASP A 135 -9.74 -19.83 9.72
N PRO A 136 -9.26 -18.63 9.33
CA PRO A 136 -9.97 -17.40 9.65
C PRO A 136 -11.28 -17.33 8.84
N PRO A 137 -12.35 -16.71 9.37
CA PRO A 137 -13.51 -16.33 8.58
C PRO A 137 -13.13 -15.45 7.38
N ASP A 138 -13.86 -15.52 6.27
CA ASP A 138 -13.50 -14.77 5.05
C ASP A 138 -13.46 -13.24 5.26
N TRP A 139 -14.38 -12.71 6.07
CA TRP A 139 -14.41 -11.29 6.46
C TRP A 139 -13.17 -10.86 7.25
N PHE A 140 -12.31 -11.78 7.69
CA PHE A 140 -11.03 -11.38 8.27
C PHE A 140 -10.10 -10.73 7.24
N GLY A 141 -10.33 -11.00 5.96
CA GLY A 141 -9.49 -10.50 4.89
C GLY A 141 -8.11 -11.15 4.88
N VAL A 142 -7.08 -10.37 4.57
CA VAL A 142 -5.71 -10.85 4.39
C VAL A 142 -4.68 -9.90 4.98
N ILE A 143 -3.57 -10.46 5.49
CA ILE A 143 -2.37 -9.68 5.81
C ILE A 143 -1.53 -9.60 4.54
N ARG A 144 -1.18 -8.39 4.11
CA ARG A 144 -0.28 -8.14 2.96
C ARG A 144 1.08 -7.61 3.45
N PRO A 145 2.08 -8.48 3.71
CA PRO A 145 3.38 -8.05 4.21
C PRO A 145 4.13 -7.08 3.30
N SER A 146 3.93 -7.16 1.98
CA SER A 146 4.53 -6.22 1.02
C SER A 146 4.06 -4.79 1.27
N ARG A 147 2.74 -4.57 1.43
CA ARG A 147 2.15 -3.25 1.68
C ARG A 147 2.47 -2.69 3.06
N LEU A 148 2.51 -3.54 4.07
CA LEU A 148 2.81 -3.14 5.46
C LEU A 148 4.29 -2.78 5.67
N LEU A 149 5.19 -3.30 4.84
CA LEU A 149 6.63 -3.04 4.90
C LEU A 149 7.11 -2.05 3.84
N ALA A 150 6.22 -1.61 2.96
CA ALA A 150 6.51 -0.56 2.00
C ALA A 150 6.81 0.75 2.75
N PRO A 151 7.78 1.55 2.29
CA PRO A 151 7.96 2.90 2.80
C PRO A 151 6.65 3.67 2.68
N ALA A 152 6.28 4.43 3.71
CA ALA A 152 5.08 5.27 3.65
C ALA A 152 5.25 6.29 2.52
N ALA A 153 4.60 6.07 1.39
CA ALA A 153 4.52 7.02 0.30
C ALA A 153 3.41 8.02 0.64
N GLY A 154 3.77 9.16 1.23
CA GLY A 154 2.83 10.20 1.60
C GLY A 154 3.42 11.60 1.42
N PRO A 155 2.60 12.64 1.22
CA PRO A 155 3.08 14.02 1.21
C PRO A 155 3.80 14.35 2.53
N GLY A 156 5.09 14.70 2.45
CA GLY A 156 5.93 14.96 3.63
C GLY A 156 6.65 13.74 4.21
N ALA A 157 6.46 12.55 3.64
CA ALA A 157 7.31 11.40 3.95
C ALA A 157 8.75 11.65 3.47
N LYS A 158 9.72 11.19 4.26
CA LYS A 158 11.14 11.34 3.94
C LYS A 158 11.46 10.49 2.71
N ALA A 159 11.82 11.14 1.61
CA ALA A 159 12.24 10.46 0.39
C ALA A 159 13.29 9.39 0.70
N THR A 160 13.03 8.15 0.28
CA THR A 160 14.00 7.07 0.49
C THR A 160 15.23 7.28 -0.40
N ASN A 161 16.39 6.75 -0.01
CA ASN A 161 17.61 6.89 -0.83
C ASN A 161 17.44 6.31 -2.25
N LYS A 162 16.54 5.33 -2.44
CA LYS A 162 16.20 4.77 -3.76
C LYS A 162 15.43 5.79 -4.61
N GLU A 163 14.42 6.44 -4.04
CA GLU A 163 13.67 7.52 -4.70
C GLU A 163 14.57 8.72 -5.06
N LEU A 164 15.51 9.08 -4.16
CA LEU A 164 16.49 10.15 -4.41
C LEU A 164 17.47 9.82 -5.55
N ARG A 165 17.68 8.53 -5.83
CA ARG A 165 18.55 8.05 -6.91
C ARG A 165 17.79 7.73 -8.20
N LEU A 166 16.47 7.91 -8.21
CA LEU A 166 15.59 7.47 -9.31
C LEU A 166 15.81 5.98 -9.65
N GLU A 167 16.23 5.20 -8.66
CA GLU A 167 16.39 3.75 -8.77
C GLU A 167 15.03 3.12 -8.48
N PHE A 168 14.30 2.85 -9.57
CA PHE A 168 13.07 2.06 -9.50
C PHE A 168 13.45 0.59 -9.64
N ASP A 169 13.23 -0.19 -8.58
CA ASP A 169 13.33 -1.63 -8.66
C ASP A 169 12.11 -2.14 -9.45
N PRO A 170 12.24 -3.00 -10.47
CA PRO A 170 11.09 -3.57 -11.18
C PRO A 170 10.14 -4.38 -10.26
N ILE A 171 10.54 -4.66 -9.01
CA ILE A 171 9.72 -5.26 -7.95
C ILE A 171 8.80 -4.24 -7.27
N ASP A 172 9.08 -2.93 -7.40
CA ASP A 172 8.27 -1.82 -6.85
C ASP A 172 7.16 -1.35 -7.81
N ILE A 173 7.03 -1.98 -8.98
CA ILE A 173 5.87 -1.80 -9.84
C ILE A 173 4.73 -2.60 -9.21
N PRO A 174 3.51 -2.05 -9.04
CA PRO A 174 2.36 -2.85 -8.63
C PRO A 174 2.25 -4.04 -9.59
N GLU A 175 2.56 -5.24 -9.09
CA GLU A 175 2.21 -6.46 -9.79
C GLU A 175 0.69 -6.37 -10.03
N ALA A 176 0.28 -6.45 -11.28
CA ALA A 176 -1.10 -6.79 -11.57
C ALA A 176 -1.27 -8.19 -10.98
N ASP A 177 -1.91 -8.27 -9.81
CA ASP A 177 -2.22 -9.51 -9.10
C ASP A 177 -3.08 -10.39 -10.03
N ASP A 178 -2.42 -11.22 -10.84
CA ASP A 178 -3.03 -12.31 -11.59
C ASP A 178 -3.12 -13.53 -10.68
N ASP A 179 -4.00 -13.45 -9.68
CA ASP A 179 -4.45 -14.61 -8.93
C ASP A 179 -5.59 -15.27 -9.72
N GLY A 180 -5.20 -15.93 -10.81
CA GLY A 180 -6.01 -16.88 -11.55
C GLY A 180 -5.33 -18.24 -11.53
N ASP A 181 -5.97 -19.22 -10.90
CA ASP A 181 -5.53 -20.61 -10.90
C ASP A 181 -5.40 -21.14 -12.34
N GLN A 182 -4.17 -21.42 -12.79
CA GLN A 182 -3.90 -22.43 -13.81
C GLN A 182 -2.43 -22.87 -13.79
N GLU A 183 -2.23 -24.16 -13.49
CA GLU A 183 -1.02 -24.88 -13.85
C GLU A 183 -0.78 -24.77 -15.36
N GLN A 184 0.31 -24.13 -15.80
CA GLN A 184 1.08 -24.57 -16.96
C GLN A 184 2.41 -23.81 -17.10
N SER A 185 3.48 -24.62 -17.08
CA SER A 185 4.74 -24.55 -17.82
C SER A 185 5.39 -23.19 -18.14
N GLY A 186 6.66 -23.08 -17.79
CA GLY A 186 7.46 -21.86 -17.89
C GLY A 186 7.63 -21.33 -19.31
N GLU A 187 7.11 -20.12 -19.52
CA GLU A 187 7.48 -19.26 -20.64
C GLU A 187 7.93 -17.89 -20.11
N SER A 188 9.11 -17.47 -20.53
CA SER A 188 9.86 -16.39 -19.88
C SER A 188 9.24 -15.01 -20.16
N LYS A 189 8.78 -14.37 -19.07
CA LYS A 189 8.18 -13.02 -18.99
C LYS A 189 9.00 -11.90 -19.66
N ILE A 190 10.28 -12.12 -19.96
CA ILE A 190 11.16 -11.18 -20.65
C ILE A 190 10.75 -11.02 -22.13
N LEU A 191 10.28 -12.09 -22.78
CA LEU A 191 9.90 -12.02 -24.20
C LEU A 191 8.62 -11.19 -24.41
N LYS A 192 7.70 -11.17 -23.45
CA LYS A 192 6.48 -10.35 -23.49
C LYS A 192 6.74 -8.83 -23.38
N LEU A 193 7.92 -8.42 -22.91
CA LEU A 193 8.29 -7.00 -22.82
C LEU A 193 8.76 -6.42 -24.17
N PHE A 194 9.19 -7.27 -25.10
CA PHE A 194 9.66 -6.84 -26.42
C PHE A 194 8.56 -6.84 -27.49
N GLU A 195 7.38 -7.39 -27.19
CA GLU A 195 6.32 -7.60 -28.19
C GLU A 195 5.29 -6.46 -28.30
N ASN A 196 5.38 -5.37 -27.51
CA ASN A 196 4.37 -4.31 -27.55
C ASN A 196 4.86 -3.07 -28.35
N PRO A 197 4.47 -2.87 -29.62
CA PRO A 197 5.09 -1.92 -30.54
C PRO A 197 4.33 -0.58 -30.61
N LEU A 198 3.71 -0.12 -29.51
CA LEU A 198 2.82 1.05 -29.53
C LEU A 198 3.41 2.36 -28.97
N PHE A 199 4.70 2.40 -28.61
CA PHE A 199 5.34 3.64 -28.14
C PHE A 199 6.29 4.25 -29.17
N ASN A 200 5.75 4.62 -30.33
CA ASN A 200 6.41 5.58 -31.20
C ASN A 200 6.05 6.99 -30.71
N SER A 201 6.81 7.52 -29.74
CA SER A 201 6.65 8.91 -29.30
C SER A 201 7.84 9.76 -29.74
N GLN A 202 7.54 10.71 -30.64
CA GLN A 202 8.41 11.80 -31.12
C GLN A 202 9.18 12.51 -29.98
N ALA A 203 8.63 12.46 -28.77
CA ALA A 203 9.13 13.10 -27.55
C ALA A 203 10.50 12.58 -27.08
N LEU A 204 10.85 11.30 -27.29
CA LEU A 204 12.15 10.77 -26.90
C LEU A 204 13.27 11.29 -27.82
N SER A 205 13.01 11.38 -29.12
CA SER A 205 13.95 11.92 -30.10
C SER A 205 14.24 13.41 -29.87
N ASP A 206 13.24 14.18 -29.46
CA ASP A 206 13.40 15.59 -29.12
C ASP A 206 14.22 15.78 -27.83
N TYR A 207 14.09 14.88 -26.86
CA TYR A 207 14.87 14.90 -25.63
C TYR A 207 16.35 14.56 -25.89
N PHE A 208 16.64 13.56 -26.73
CA PHE A 208 18.01 13.26 -27.15
C PHE A 208 18.62 14.40 -27.96
N ARG A 209 17.85 15.02 -28.88
CA ARG A 209 18.31 16.19 -29.65
C ARG A 209 18.61 17.39 -28.75
N LYS A 210 17.91 17.53 -27.62
CA LYS A 210 18.12 18.59 -26.63
C LYS A 210 19.35 18.35 -25.74
N LEU A 211 19.68 17.08 -25.45
CA LEU A 211 20.87 16.70 -24.68
C LEU A 211 22.16 16.76 -25.52
N PHE A 212 22.08 16.51 -26.82
CA PHE A 212 23.25 16.52 -27.71
C PHE A 212 23.49 17.87 -28.43
N GLY A 213 22.82 18.95 -28.00
CA GLY A 213 23.25 20.34 -28.15
C GLY A 213 23.97 20.69 -29.47
N GLY A 214 23.21 20.82 -30.56
CA GLY A 214 23.73 21.33 -31.83
C GLY A 214 24.12 22.80 -31.73
N SER A 215 25.42 23.07 -31.64
CA SER A 215 25.99 24.40 -31.79
C SER A 215 25.93 24.83 -33.28
N ARG A 216 25.29 25.98 -33.56
CA ARG A 216 25.51 26.73 -34.80
C ARG A 216 26.01 28.12 -34.42
N THR A 217 27.17 28.45 -34.99
CA THR A 217 27.91 29.71 -34.93
C THR A 217 27.12 30.88 -35.53
N PRO A 218 27.49 32.13 -35.19
CA PRO A 218 26.65 33.31 -35.39
C PRO A 218 26.69 33.81 -36.85
N GLY A 219 25.53 34.24 -37.34
CA GLY A 219 25.37 34.94 -38.61
C GLY A 219 24.44 36.14 -38.41
N GLU A 220 24.97 37.31 -38.73
CA GLU A 220 24.38 38.65 -38.79
C GLU A 220 22.93 38.74 -39.28
N GLY A 221 22.12 39.60 -38.63
CA GLY A 221 20.86 40.08 -39.20
C GLY A 221 19.78 40.55 -38.21
N SER A 222 19.80 41.85 -37.89
CA SER A 222 18.67 42.80 -37.77
C SER A 222 17.27 42.38 -37.22
N ALA A 223 16.80 43.22 -36.28
CA ALA A 223 15.41 43.49 -35.84
C ALA A 223 14.77 42.41 -34.93
N GLY A 224 14.15 42.69 -33.78
CA GLY A 224 13.56 43.90 -33.21
C GLY A 224 12.22 43.47 -32.59
N ALA A 225 12.02 43.72 -31.28
CA ALA A 225 10.87 43.32 -30.45
C ALA A 225 10.83 41.79 -30.14
N GLU A 226 10.56 41.28 -28.94
CA GLU A 226 9.67 41.73 -27.88
C GLU A 226 10.00 41.07 -26.51
N MET A 227 9.35 41.61 -25.48
CA MET A 227 9.71 41.61 -24.06
C MET A 227 9.43 40.30 -23.32
N GLN A 228 10.30 39.96 -22.36
CA GLN A 228 10.18 38.81 -21.47
C GLN A 228 8.93 38.87 -20.57
N VAL A 229 8.19 37.76 -20.47
CA VAL A 229 7.29 37.50 -19.34
C VAL A 229 7.77 36.23 -18.64
N ARG A 230 8.45 36.40 -17.49
CA ARG A 230 8.78 35.33 -16.56
C ARG A 230 7.48 34.79 -15.93
N ALA A 231 7.12 33.55 -16.21
CA ALA A 231 6.19 32.80 -15.39
C ALA A 231 6.89 32.41 -14.08
N VAL A 232 6.62 33.15 -13.00
CA VAL A 232 7.13 32.84 -11.66
C VAL A 232 6.32 31.65 -11.13
N ARG A 233 6.90 30.45 -11.20
CA ARG A 233 6.37 29.27 -10.49
C ARG A 233 6.52 29.53 -9.00
N ARG A 234 5.40 29.65 -8.26
CA ARG A 234 5.41 29.60 -6.79
C ARG A 234 5.99 28.26 -6.37
N LEU A 235 7.20 28.28 -5.83
CA LEU A 235 7.73 27.17 -5.05
C LEU A 235 7.00 27.21 -3.71
N HIS A 236 6.29 26.13 -3.40
CA HIS A 236 5.87 25.88 -2.02
C HIS A 236 7.13 25.73 -1.17
N GLU A 237 7.13 26.41 -0.04
CA GLU A 237 8.17 26.43 0.97
C GLU A 237 8.63 24.99 1.30
N ALA A 238 9.94 24.78 1.31
CA ALA A 238 10.54 23.50 1.63
C ALA A 238 10.17 23.15 3.09
N GLY A 239 9.42 22.07 3.30
CA GLY A 239 9.00 21.64 4.63
C GLY A 239 10.21 21.43 5.56
N ALA A 240 10.00 21.48 6.87
CA ALA A 240 11.06 21.50 7.91
C ALA A 240 12.10 20.36 7.83
N ASN A 241 11.86 19.32 7.02
CA ASN A 241 12.74 18.17 6.81
C ASN A 241 13.33 18.08 5.39
N ALA A 242 13.22 19.13 4.58
CA ALA A 242 13.74 19.14 3.21
C ALA A 242 15.28 19.14 3.20
N ARG A 243 15.86 18.23 2.43
CA ARG A 243 17.32 18.05 2.35
C ARG A 243 17.86 18.82 1.14
N PRO A 244 18.97 19.57 1.27
CA PRO A 244 19.60 20.22 0.11
C PRO A 244 20.12 19.18 -0.89
N LEU A 245 19.99 19.49 -2.18
CA LEU A 245 20.47 18.62 -3.26
C LEU A 245 22.00 18.44 -3.16
N PRO A 246 22.53 17.21 -3.31
CA PRO A 246 23.96 16.98 -3.29
C PRO A 246 24.64 17.60 -4.52
N THR A 247 25.43 18.64 -4.30
CA THR A 247 26.29 19.25 -5.32
C THR A 247 27.55 18.42 -5.51
N ARG A 248 27.87 18.06 -6.76
CA ARG A 248 29.19 17.46 -7.07
C ARG A 248 30.26 18.54 -6.92
N ILE A 249 31.30 18.22 -6.15
CA ILE A 249 32.51 19.04 -6.06
C ILE A 249 33.40 18.58 -7.22
N HIS A 250 33.79 19.52 -8.09
CA HIS A 250 34.75 19.31 -9.17
C HIS A 250 36.16 19.60 -8.70
#